data_AF-A0A1A7Z527-F1
#
_entry.id   AF-A0A1A7Z527-F1
#
_cell.length_a   1.000
_cell.length_b   1.000
_cell.length_c   1.000
_cell.angle_alpha   90.00
_cell.angle_beta   90.00
_cell.angle_gamma   90.00
#
_symmetry.space_group_name_H-M   'P 1'
#
loop_
_entity.id
_entity.type
_entity.pdbx_description
1 polymer ?
#
loop_
_entity_poly.entity_id
_entity_poly.type
_entity_poly.pdbx_seq_one_letter_code
_entity_poly.pdbx_strand_id
1 'polypeptide(L)'
;MSLLTHVLACLFGMGSWVAINGMWVELPLVVHAIPEGWYLPSYLTVLIQMANVGPLFITLMHRFRPGALDERPVIYFIVGLGIVATFLLSFFWRQTVTIAGSLHSVPLLILSFLLSVVDCTSSVTFLPFMMRLRPQYLTTYFVGEGLSGLVPALVALIQGVGVVHCKNATLAGNGSSDNSSVVGTDELQAIYQPAKFSVQVFFVFLSAMMVVCLV
;
A
#
# COMPACT_ATOMS: atom_id res chain seq x y z
N MET A 1 -14.60 -30.16 -5.38
CA MET A 1 -13.14 -29.94 -5.41
C MET A 1 -12.71 -28.75 -6.27
N SER A 2 -13.30 -28.49 -7.46
CA SER A 2 -12.85 -27.37 -8.31
C SER A 2 -13.09 -25.96 -7.71
N LEU A 3 -14.23 -25.74 -7.04
CA LEU A 3 -14.55 -24.42 -6.47
C LEU A 3 -13.56 -23.98 -5.38
N LEU A 4 -13.21 -24.88 -4.45
CA LEU A 4 -12.25 -24.58 -3.38
C LEU A 4 -10.90 -24.15 -3.96
N THR A 5 -10.39 -24.87 -4.96
CA THR A 5 -9.14 -24.50 -5.64
C THR A 5 -9.22 -23.16 -6.38
N HIS A 6 -10.40 -22.78 -6.91
CA HIS A 6 -10.59 -21.44 -7.47
C HIS A 6 -10.56 -20.36 -6.38
N VAL A 7 -11.23 -20.60 -5.25
CA VAL A 7 -11.21 -19.66 -4.12
C VAL A 7 -9.79 -19.47 -3.60
N LEU A 8 -9.04 -20.56 -3.38
CA LEU A 8 -7.65 -20.50 -2.93
C LEU A 8 -6.75 -19.81 -3.96
N ALA A 9 -6.88 -20.10 -5.25
CA ALA A 9 -6.13 -19.41 -6.31
C ALA A 9 -6.43 -17.90 -6.34
N CYS A 10 -7.68 -17.51 -6.10
CA CYS A 10 -8.10 -16.12 -6.02
C CYS A 10 -7.48 -15.42 -4.80
N LEU A 11 -7.56 -16.03 -3.62
CA LEU A 11 -6.96 -15.51 -2.39
C LEU A 11 -5.43 -15.41 -2.52
N PHE A 12 -4.79 -16.41 -3.11
CA PHE A 12 -3.36 -16.41 -3.38
C PHE A 12 -2.95 -15.27 -4.32
N GLY A 13 -3.69 -15.07 -5.42
CA GLY A 13 -3.48 -13.94 -6.33
C GLY A 13 -3.70 -12.59 -5.66
N MET A 14 -4.68 -12.47 -4.77
CA MET A 14 -4.95 -11.24 -4.04
C MET A 14 -3.76 -10.81 -3.17
N GLY A 15 -3.06 -11.76 -2.56
CA GLY A 15 -1.89 -11.51 -1.71
C GLY A 15 -0.67 -10.92 -2.40
N SER A 16 -0.65 -10.92 -3.74
CA SER A 16 0.49 -10.43 -4.51
C SER A 16 0.65 -8.91 -4.47
N TRP A 17 -0.45 -8.16 -4.39
CA TRP A 17 -0.44 -6.69 -4.50
C TRP A 17 -1.31 -5.99 -3.46
N VAL A 18 -2.02 -6.74 -2.59
CA VAL A 18 -2.99 -6.17 -1.64
C VAL A 18 -2.35 -5.17 -0.69
N ALA A 19 -1.09 -5.39 -0.30
CA ALA A 19 -0.38 -4.53 0.65
C ALA A 19 -0.05 -3.17 0.04
N ILE A 20 0.61 -3.13 -1.13
CA ILE A 20 0.94 -1.85 -1.80
C ILE A 20 -0.32 -1.16 -2.32
N ASN A 21 -1.29 -1.90 -2.88
CA ASN A 21 -2.56 -1.30 -3.30
C ASN A 21 -3.30 -0.66 -2.11
N GLY A 22 -3.34 -1.34 -0.97
CA GLY A 22 -3.90 -0.78 0.26
C GLY A 22 -3.16 0.48 0.72
N MET A 23 -1.83 0.49 0.65
CA MET A 23 -1.03 1.70 0.94
C MET A 23 -1.40 2.88 0.05
N TRP A 24 -1.56 2.66 -1.26
CA TRP A 24 -1.95 3.71 -2.21
C TRP A 24 -3.33 4.28 -1.91
N VAL A 25 -4.25 3.42 -1.52
CA VAL A 25 -5.62 3.83 -1.19
C VAL A 25 -5.66 4.67 0.10
N GLU A 26 -4.82 4.38 1.10
CA GLU A 26 -4.73 5.15 2.35
C GLU A 26 -3.95 6.46 2.24
N LEU A 27 -3.26 6.71 1.12
CA LEU A 27 -2.44 7.91 0.93
C LEU A 27 -3.13 9.21 1.33
N PRO A 28 -4.39 9.49 0.94
CA PRO A 28 -5.03 10.75 1.30
C PRO A 28 -5.17 10.99 2.81
N LEU A 29 -5.12 9.95 3.65
CA LEU A 29 -5.07 10.10 5.12
C LEU A 29 -3.64 10.19 5.63
N VAL A 30 -2.73 9.39 5.07
CA VAL A 30 -1.33 9.32 5.53
C VAL A 30 -0.60 10.63 5.26
N VAL A 31 -0.79 11.26 4.09
CA VAL A 31 -0.08 12.48 3.69
C VAL A 31 -0.29 13.66 4.64
N HIS A 32 -1.43 13.73 5.34
CA HIS A 32 -1.68 14.79 6.32
C HIS A 32 -1.05 14.51 7.69
N ALA A 33 -0.66 13.27 7.96
CA ALA A 33 -0.13 12.84 9.25
C ALA A 33 1.40 12.75 9.28
N ILE A 34 2.06 12.73 8.12
CA ILE A 34 3.51 12.54 8.01
C ILE A 34 4.23 13.78 7.45
N PRO A 35 5.51 14.00 7.78
CA PRO A 35 6.27 15.17 7.33
C PRO A 35 6.47 15.24 5.81
N GLU A 36 6.45 14.11 5.10
CA GLU A 36 6.63 14.07 3.64
C GLU A 36 5.48 14.70 2.85
N GLY A 37 4.27 14.76 3.41
CA GLY A 37 3.11 15.29 2.72
C GLY A 37 2.86 14.62 1.36
N TRP A 38 2.54 15.44 0.36
CA TRP A 38 2.28 15.00 -1.02
C TRP A 38 3.53 14.59 -1.81
N TYR A 39 4.73 14.62 -1.22
CA TYR A 39 5.90 13.97 -1.82
C TYR A 39 5.92 12.45 -1.60
N LEU A 40 5.11 11.94 -0.66
CA LEU A 40 5.04 10.52 -0.34
C LEU A 40 4.74 9.63 -1.56
N PRO A 41 3.76 9.93 -2.44
CA PRO A 41 3.48 9.10 -3.62
C PRO A 41 4.68 9.00 -4.58
N SER A 42 5.45 10.08 -4.72
CA SER A 42 6.69 10.08 -5.50
C SER A 42 7.74 9.18 -4.87
N TYR A 43 7.90 9.23 -3.54
CA TYR A 43 8.83 8.35 -2.83
C TYR A 43 8.43 6.87 -2.97
N LEU A 44 7.16 6.56 -2.76
CA LEU A 44 6.64 5.20 -2.95
C LEU A 44 6.88 4.70 -4.37
N THR A 45 6.66 5.53 -5.38
CA THR A 45 6.93 5.17 -6.78
C THR A 45 8.40 4.78 -6.97
N VAL A 46 9.34 5.59 -6.47
CA VAL A 46 10.78 5.28 -6.56
C VAL A 46 11.12 3.99 -5.80
N LEU A 47 10.56 3.78 -4.61
CA LEU A 47 10.76 2.56 -3.83
C LEU A 47 10.26 1.32 -4.57
N ILE A 48 9.08 1.38 -5.20
CA ILE A 48 8.52 0.28 -6.01
C ILE A 48 9.43 -0.01 -7.20
N GLN A 49 9.93 1.02 -7.88
CA GLN A 49 10.86 0.81 -9.00
C GLN A 49 12.17 0.15 -8.56
N MET A 50 12.73 0.54 -7.40
CA MET A 50 13.92 -0.09 -6.83
C MET A 50 13.65 -1.53 -6.36
N ALA A 51 12.43 -1.82 -5.91
CA ALA A 51 12.02 -3.13 -5.44
C ALA A 51 12.02 -4.22 -6.54
N ASN A 52 12.08 -3.83 -7.82
CA ASN A 52 12.35 -4.74 -8.94
C ASN A 52 13.69 -5.50 -8.82
N VAL A 53 14.55 -5.11 -7.88
CA VAL A 53 15.71 -5.92 -7.45
C VAL A 53 15.31 -7.34 -7.03
N GLY A 54 14.12 -7.53 -6.47
CA GLY A 54 13.59 -8.84 -6.09
C GLY A 54 13.41 -9.78 -7.28
N PRO A 55 12.58 -9.43 -8.28
CA PRO A 55 12.47 -10.16 -9.54
C PRO A 55 13.81 -10.37 -10.27
N LEU A 56 14.68 -9.36 -10.26
CA LEU A 56 16.02 -9.47 -10.86
C LEU A 56 16.84 -10.54 -10.14
N PHE A 57 16.83 -10.56 -8.80
CA PHE A 57 17.52 -11.55 -7.98
C PHE A 57 17.00 -12.97 -8.28
N ILE A 58 15.68 -13.16 -8.31
CA ILE A 58 15.08 -14.46 -8.66
C ILE A 58 15.49 -14.90 -10.06
N THR A 59 15.46 -14.00 -11.05
CA THR A 59 15.86 -14.29 -12.42
C THR A 59 17.34 -14.70 -12.51
N LEU A 60 18.23 -13.96 -11.85
CA LEU A 60 19.67 -14.26 -11.82
C LEU A 60 19.95 -15.60 -11.15
N MET A 61 19.25 -15.90 -10.04
CA MET A 61 19.38 -17.18 -9.36
C MET A 61 18.96 -18.36 -10.24
N HIS A 62 17.85 -18.23 -10.98
CA HIS A 62 17.45 -19.25 -11.96
C HIS A 62 18.47 -19.39 -13.10
N ARG A 63 19.11 -18.29 -13.52
CA ARG A 63 20.13 -18.30 -14.58
C ARG A 63 21.44 -18.96 -14.15
N PHE A 64 21.94 -18.64 -12.95
CA PHE A 64 23.24 -19.10 -12.48
C PHE A 64 23.18 -20.43 -11.71
N ARG A 65 22.06 -20.73 -11.05
CA ARG A 65 21.86 -21.97 -10.28
C ARG A 65 20.47 -22.57 -10.57
N PRO A 66 20.27 -23.14 -11.77
CA PRO A 66 19.00 -23.76 -12.12
C PRO A 66 18.67 -24.90 -11.13
N GLY A 67 17.47 -24.87 -10.55
CA GLY A 67 17.00 -25.88 -9.59
C GLY A 67 17.41 -25.67 -8.13
N ALA A 68 18.17 -24.62 -7.79
CA ALA A 68 18.52 -24.31 -6.40
C ALA A 68 17.42 -23.57 -5.63
N LEU A 69 16.45 -22.97 -6.34
CA LEU A 69 15.31 -22.28 -5.76
C LEU A 69 14.05 -23.15 -5.91
N ASP A 70 13.64 -23.81 -4.83
CA ASP A 70 12.31 -24.41 -4.76
C ASP A 70 11.25 -23.32 -4.61
N GLU A 71 10.16 -23.39 -5.38
CA GLU A 71 9.15 -22.33 -5.38
C GLU A 71 8.39 -22.24 -4.06
N ARG A 72 8.17 -23.38 -3.39
CA ARG A 72 7.42 -23.45 -2.12
C ARG A 72 8.07 -22.64 -0.99
N PRO A 73 9.34 -22.88 -0.60
CA PRO A 73 9.98 -22.11 0.47
C PRO A 73 10.12 -20.63 0.11
N VAL A 74 10.34 -20.30 -1.17
CA VAL A 74 10.41 -18.91 -1.64
C VAL A 74 9.06 -18.20 -1.44
N ILE A 75 7.96 -18.84 -1.82
CA ILE A 75 6.60 -18.29 -1.63
C ILE A 75 6.31 -18.08 -0.14
N TYR A 76 6.56 -19.08 0.71
CA TYR A 76 6.35 -18.94 2.16
C TYR A 76 7.20 -17.83 2.77
N PHE A 77 8.45 -17.67 2.31
CA PHE A 77 9.31 -16.58 2.75
C PHE A 77 8.78 -15.20 2.34
N ILE A 78 8.36 -15.06 1.08
CA ILE A 78 7.80 -13.80 0.55
C ILE A 78 6.51 -13.42 1.30
N VAL A 79 5.58 -14.35 1.45
CA VAL A 79 4.31 -14.10 2.17
C VAL A 79 4.58 -13.82 3.64
N GLY A 80 5.46 -14.58 4.30
CA GLY A 80 5.85 -14.34 5.69
C GLY A 80 6.47 -12.96 5.91
N LEU A 81 7.37 -12.54 5.00
CA LEU A 81 7.95 -11.20 5.01
C LEU A 81 6.86 -10.13 4.83
N GLY A 82 5.90 -10.34 3.94
CA GLY A 82 4.77 -9.45 3.72
C GLY A 82 3.86 -9.30 4.96
N ILE A 83 3.55 -10.41 5.64
CA ILE A 83 2.77 -10.41 6.90
C ILE A 83 3.50 -9.60 7.96
N VAL A 84 4.80 -9.86 8.18
CA VAL A 84 5.59 -9.15 9.18
C VAL A 84 5.70 -7.67 8.82
N ALA A 85 5.97 -7.34 7.56
CA ALA A 85 6.10 -5.95 7.12
C ALA A 85 4.80 -5.15 7.26
N THR A 86 3.66 -5.71 6.81
CA THR A 86 2.34 -5.07 6.98
C THR A 86 1.93 -4.94 8.45
N PHE A 87 2.21 -5.96 9.27
CA PHE A 87 1.94 -5.92 10.70
C PHE A 87 2.75 -4.82 11.40
N LEU A 88 4.06 -4.78 11.16
CA LEU A 88 4.93 -3.73 11.70
C LEU A 88 4.51 -2.34 11.20
N LEU A 89 4.12 -2.22 9.94
CA LEU A 89 3.65 -0.97 9.36
C LEU A 89 2.45 -0.40 10.12
N SER A 90 1.53 -1.26 10.57
CA SER A 90 0.38 -0.84 11.38
C SER A 90 0.76 -0.10 12.68
N PHE A 91 1.92 -0.40 13.27
CA PHE A 91 2.40 0.26 14.50
C PHE A 91 3.39 1.40 14.23
N PHE A 92 4.23 1.24 13.20
CA PHE A 92 5.37 2.13 12.95
C PHE A 92 5.09 3.22 11.91
N TRP A 93 3.94 3.23 11.24
CA TRP A 93 3.63 4.20 10.17
C TRP A 93 3.68 5.68 10.60
N ARG A 94 3.42 5.99 11.88
CA ARG A 94 3.50 7.36 12.45
C ARG A 94 4.87 7.73 13.01
N GLN A 95 5.79 6.78 13.11
CA GLN A 95 7.08 7.04 13.72
C GLN A 95 7.96 7.83 12.75
N THR A 96 8.54 8.92 13.25
CA THR A 96 9.40 9.80 12.47
C THR A 96 10.79 9.86 13.09
N VAL A 97 11.80 9.98 12.23
CA VAL A 97 13.20 10.04 12.59
C VAL A 97 13.79 11.28 11.93
N THR A 98 14.62 12.01 12.66
CA THR A 98 15.35 13.17 12.12
C THR A 98 16.58 12.71 11.34
N ILE A 99 16.62 12.98 10.03
CA ILE A 99 17.78 12.75 9.17
C ILE A 99 18.22 14.09 8.59
N ALA A 100 19.50 14.43 8.71
CA ALA A 100 20.08 15.65 8.14
C ALA A 100 19.33 16.96 8.51
N GLY A 101 18.67 17.00 9.68
CA GLY A 101 17.92 18.17 10.15
C GLY A 101 16.45 18.21 9.73
N SER A 102 15.96 17.28 8.91
CA SER A 102 14.55 17.13 8.53
C SER A 102 13.91 15.88 9.12
N LEU A 103 12.62 15.96 9.46
CA LEU A 103 11.82 14.83 9.94
C LEU A 103 11.41 13.97 8.76
N HIS A 104 11.63 12.66 8.88
CA HIS A 104 11.27 11.67 7.87
C HIS A 104 10.61 10.45 8.51
N SER A 105 9.59 9.90 7.87
CA SER A 105 8.89 8.66 8.20
C SER A 105 9.67 7.45 7.71
N VAL A 106 10.92 7.34 8.16
CA VAL A 106 11.86 6.30 7.74
C VAL A 106 11.30 4.88 7.92
N PRO A 107 10.65 4.53 9.05
CA PRO A 107 10.04 3.20 9.22
C PRO A 107 8.98 2.91 8.17
N LEU A 108 8.12 3.88 7.85
CA LEU A 108 7.10 3.74 6.80
C LEU A 108 7.76 3.48 5.44
N LEU A 109 8.77 4.26 5.08
CA LEU A 109 9.47 4.11 3.79
C LEU A 109 10.19 2.76 3.67
N ILE A 110 10.88 2.31 4.72
CA ILE A 110 11.56 1.01 4.73
C ILE A 110 10.55 -0.14 4.63
N LEU A 111 9.45 -0.08 5.40
CA LEU A 111 8.43 -1.12 5.37
C LEU A 111 7.69 -1.13 4.03
N SER A 112 7.38 0.04 3.44
CA SER A 112 6.83 0.13 2.08
C SER A 112 7.79 -0.39 1.02
N PHE A 113 9.10 -0.21 1.18
CA PHE A 113 10.09 -0.83 0.29
C PHE A 113 10.08 -2.36 0.41
N LEU A 114 10.07 -2.90 1.64
CA LEU A 114 9.99 -4.36 1.85
C LEU A 114 8.69 -4.94 1.26
N LEU A 115 7.56 -4.27 1.45
CA LEU A 115 6.29 -4.66 0.84
C LEU A 115 6.36 -4.59 -0.69
N SER A 116 7.00 -3.55 -1.25
CA SER A 116 7.19 -3.47 -2.69
C SER A 116 8.05 -4.63 -3.22
N VAL A 117 9.09 -5.03 -2.48
CA VAL A 117 9.94 -6.18 -2.85
C VAL A 117 9.11 -7.46 -2.81
N VAL A 118 8.31 -7.65 -1.77
CA VAL A 118 7.38 -8.78 -1.65
C VAL A 118 6.43 -8.80 -2.84
N ASP A 119 5.78 -7.68 -3.15
CA ASP A 119 4.76 -7.59 -4.19
C ASP A 119 5.36 -7.83 -5.59
N CYS A 120 6.43 -7.13 -5.96
CA CYS A 120 7.11 -7.33 -7.24
C CYS A 120 7.63 -8.78 -7.39
N THR A 121 8.21 -9.36 -6.32
CA THR A 121 8.77 -10.72 -6.36
C THR A 121 7.66 -11.78 -6.39
N SER A 122 6.53 -11.55 -5.73
CA SER A 122 5.40 -12.46 -5.70
C SER A 122 4.81 -12.66 -7.11
N SER A 123 4.57 -11.59 -7.87
CA SER A 123 4.03 -11.69 -9.24
C SER A 123 4.88 -12.54 -10.18
N VAL A 124 6.21 -12.58 -10.00
CA VAL A 124 7.10 -13.42 -10.81
C VAL A 124 7.30 -14.84 -10.27
N THR A 125 7.13 -15.06 -8.97
CA THR A 125 7.35 -16.37 -8.32
C THR A 125 6.07 -17.19 -8.17
N PHE A 126 4.92 -16.54 -8.04
CA PHE A 126 3.62 -17.18 -7.83
C PHE A 126 3.09 -17.79 -9.13
N LEU A 127 3.35 -17.14 -10.25
CA LEU A 127 2.93 -17.61 -11.57
C LEU A 127 3.53 -18.99 -11.94
N PRO A 128 4.85 -19.24 -11.79
CA PRO A 128 5.43 -20.58 -11.93
C PRO A 128 4.77 -21.68 -11.10
N PHE A 129 4.40 -21.35 -9.85
CA PHE A 129 3.69 -22.29 -8.99
C PHE A 129 2.27 -22.59 -9.53
N MET A 130 1.53 -21.56 -9.94
CA MET A 130 0.19 -21.72 -10.50
C MET A 130 0.19 -22.48 -11.83
N MET A 131 1.27 -22.40 -12.62
CA MET A 131 1.43 -23.18 -13.86
C MET A 131 1.56 -24.69 -13.62
N ARG A 132 1.83 -25.14 -12.39
CA ARG A 132 1.79 -26.57 -12.03
C ARG A 132 0.36 -27.10 -11.87
N LEU A 133 -0.62 -26.21 -11.71
CA LEU A 133 -2.05 -26.54 -11.64
C LEU A 133 -2.68 -26.48 -13.04
N ARG A 134 -3.96 -26.85 -13.16
CA ARG A 134 -4.68 -26.75 -14.44
C ARG A 134 -4.76 -25.27 -14.90
N PRO A 135 -4.64 -24.98 -16.21
CA PRO A 135 -4.66 -23.61 -16.75
C PRO A 135 -5.89 -22.76 -16.33
N GLN A 136 -7.01 -23.42 -16.03
CA GLN A 136 -8.25 -22.80 -15.54
C GLN A 136 -8.05 -21.93 -14.29
N TYR A 137 -7.09 -22.31 -13.43
CA TYR A 137 -6.82 -21.61 -12.17
C TYR A 137 -5.93 -20.37 -12.36
N LEU A 138 -5.22 -20.24 -13.48
CA LEU A 138 -4.44 -19.05 -13.82
C LEU A 138 -5.36 -17.84 -14.03
N THR A 139 -6.49 -18.04 -14.72
CA THR A 139 -7.49 -16.99 -14.88
C THR A 139 -8.01 -16.50 -13.53
N THR A 140 -8.27 -17.43 -12.60
CA THR A 140 -8.74 -17.07 -11.26
C THR A 140 -7.66 -16.39 -10.42
N TYR A 141 -6.40 -16.76 -10.59
CA TYR A 141 -5.27 -16.05 -9.99
C TYR A 141 -5.22 -14.58 -10.43
N PHE A 142 -5.32 -14.30 -11.73
CA PHE A 142 -5.33 -12.92 -12.24
C PHE A 142 -6.56 -12.14 -11.79
N VAL A 143 -7.72 -12.80 -11.65
CA VAL A 143 -8.90 -12.18 -11.01
C VAL A 143 -8.57 -11.81 -9.56
N GLY A 144 -7.89 -12.68 -8.82
CA GLY A 144 -7.38 -12.41 -7.48
C GLY A 144 -6.44 -11.21 -7.43
N GLU A 145 -5.45 -11.14 -8.33
CA GLU A 145 -4.55 -9.97 -8.43
C GLU A 145 -5.34 -8.68 -8.68
N GLY A 146 -6.36 -8.69 -9.54
CA GLY A 146 -7.23 -7.53 -9.76
C GLY A 146 -8.05 -7.16 -8.51
N LEU A 147 -8.57 -8.15 -7.78
CA LEU A 147 -9.31 -7.93 -6.53
C LEU A 147 -8.44 -7.36 -5.41
N SER A 148 -7.12 -7.54 -5.47
CA SER A 148 -6.18 -6.96 -4.51
C SER A 148 -6.22 -5.42 -4.47
N GLY A 149 -6.64 -4.77 -5.55
CA GLY A 149 -6.89 -3.33 -5.59
C GLY A 149 -8.33 -2.98 -5.19
N LEU A 150 -9.30 -3.77 -5.65
CA LEU A 150 -10.72 -3.50 -5.42
C LEU A 150 -11.10 -3.63 -3.94
N VAL A 151 -10.66 -4.70 -3.28
CA VAL A 151 -11.06 -4.99 -1.89
C VAL A 151 -10.58 -3.89 -0.92
N PRO A 152 -9.30 -3.47 -0.92
CA PRO A 152 -8.86 -2.35 -0.09
C PRO A 152 -9.56 -1.03 -0.45
N ALA A 153 -9.81 -0.77 -1.74
CA ALA A 153 -10.52 0.43 -2.18
C ALA A 153 -11.96 0.49 -1.63
N LEU A 154 -12.68 -0.63 -1.61
CA LEU A 154 -14.02 -0.70 -1.01
C LEU A 154 -13.98 -0.44 0.50
N VAL A 155 -12.99 -1.00 1.20
CA VAL A 155 -12.81 -0.79 2.65
C VAL A 155 -12.50 0.68 2.95
N ALA A 156 -11.64 1.31 2.16
CA ALA A 156 -11.31 2.73 2.30
C ALA A 156 -12.46 3.67 1.91
N LEU A 157 -13.29 3.27 0.94
CA LEU A 157 -14.51 4.00 0.63
C LEU A 157 -15.47 3.98 1.83
N ILE A 158 -15.63 2.83 2.49
CA ILE A 158 -16.41 2.70 3.73
C ILE A 158 -15.82 3.56 4.85
N GLN A 159 -14.48 3.57 4.97
CA GLN A 159 -13.71 4.40 5.90
C GLN A 159 -13.96 5.89 5.70
N GLY A 160 -14.29 6.31 4.47
CA GLY A 160 -14.50 7.72 4.12
C GLY A 160 -13.18 8.46 3.86
N VAL A 161 -12.19 7.78 3.25
CA VAL A 161 -10.91 8.37 2.90
C VAL A 161 -11.09 9.55 1.94
N GLY A 162 -10.44 10.68 2.23
CA GLY A 162 -10.34 11.81 1.30
C GLY A 162 -11.60 12.66 1.13
N VAL A 163 -12.58 12.58 2.03
CA VAL A 163 -13.77 13.45 1.98
C VAL A 163 -13.40 14.87 2.42
N VAL A 164 -13.49 15.82 1.48
CA VAL A 164 -13.15 17.25 1.69
C VAL A 164 -14.39 18.12 1.56
N HIS A 165 -14.57 19.04 2.51
CA HIS A 165 -15.47 20.18 2.35
C HIS A 165 -14.67 21.47 2.28
N CYS A 166 -14.86 22.25 1.20
CA CYS A 166 -14.31 23.59 1.11
C CYS A 166 -15.28 24.57 1.78
N LYS A 167 -14.80 25.29 2.80
CA LYS A 167 -15.55 26.40 3.42
C LYS A 167 -14.85 27.71 3.10
N ASN A 168 -15.61 28.77 2.83
CA ASN A 168 -15.04 30.12 2.70
C ASN A 168 -14.51 30.56 4.06
N ALA A 169 -13.21 30.80 4.15
CA ALA A 169 -12.58 31.42 5.30
C ALA A 169 -12.50 32.93 5.04
N THR A 170 -13.36 33.71 5.68
CA THR A 170 -13.19 35.16 5.71
C THR A 170 -12.12 35.49 6.75
N LEU A 171 -10.94 35.94 6.29
CA LEU A 171 -9.95 36.58 7.16
C LEU A 171 -10.55 37.88 7.69
N ALA A 172 -11.16 37.84 8.87
CA ALA A 172 -11.53 39.04 9.61
C ALA A 172 -10.22 39.71 10.07
N GLY A 173 -9.65 40.56 9.21
CA GLY A 173 -8.55 41.43 9.57
C GLY A 173 -8.98 42.34 10.71
N ASN A 174 -8.51 42.06 11.92
CA ASN A 174 -8.61 42.96 13.05
C ASN A 174 -7.57 44.09 12.84
N GLY A 175 -7.87 44.97 11.89
CA GLY A 175 -7.09 46.16 11.57
C GLY A 175 -8.05 47.32 11.43
N SER A 176 -8.20 48.10 12.50
CA SER A 176 -8.85 49.41 12.42
C SER A 176 -8.11 50.29 11.41
N SER A 177 -8.87 51.23 10.84
CA SER A 177 -8.49 52.38 10.00
C SER A 177 -8.29 52.17 8.49
N ASP A 178 -9.11 52.97 7.77
CA ASP A 178 -8.93 53.59 6.45
C ASP A 178 -9.39 52.89 5.16
N ASN A 179 -10.46 53.50 4.61
CA ASN A 179 -10.94 53.57 3.22
C ASN A 179 -10.02 52.98 2.15
N SER A 180 -9.98 51.66 2.07
CA SER A 180 -9.57 50.94 0.88
C SER A 180 -10.54 49.78 0.69
N SER A 181 -11.03 49.63 -0.54
CA SER A 181 -11.89 48.53 -0.95
C SER A 181 -11.21 47.20 -0.66
N VAL A 182 -11.51 46.61 0.49
CA VAL A 182 -11.07 45.27 0.87
C VAL A 182 -11.79 44.30 -0.07
N VAL A 183 -11.13 43.95 -1.16
CA VAL A 183 -11.43 42.74 -1.92
C VAL A 183 -11.25 41.61 -0.91
N GLY A 184 -12.35 41.12 -0.34
CA GLY A 184 -12.34 39.92 0.46
C GLY A 184 -11.81 38.80 -0.42
N THR A 185 -10.56 38.40 -0.20
CA THR A 185 -10.07 37.14 -0.75
C THR A 185 -10.83 36.05 -0.01
N ASP A 186 -11.93 35.60 -0.61
CA ASP A 186 -12.65 34.40 -0.20
C ASP A 186 -11.71 33.20 -0.38
N GLU A 187 -10.81 32.97 0.58
CA GLU A 187 -9.94 31.80 0.55
C GLU A 187 -10.78 30.58 0.93
N LEU A 188 -10.97 29.68 -0.03
CA LEU A 188 -11.59 28.38 0.18
C LEU A 188 -10.62 27.48 0.97
N GLN A 189 -10.93 27.22 2.23
CA GLN A 189 -10.14 26.30 3.05
C GLN A 189 -10.71 24.88 2.93
N ALA A 190 -9.87 23.94 2.52
CA ALA A 190 -10.19 22.51 2.46
C ALA A 190 -10.18 21.89 3.87
N ILE A 191 -11.36 21.48 4.36
CA ILE A 191 -11.51 20.78 5.64
C ILE A 191 -11.75 19.30 5.36
N TYR A 192 -10.80 18.46 5.78
CA TYR A 192 -10.88 17.01 5.66
C TYR A 192 -11.76 16.44 6.78
N GLN A 193 -12.73 15.59 6.44
CA GLN A 193 -13.52 14.88 7.44
C GLN A 193 -12.67 13.78 8.11
N PRO A 194 -12.88 13.52 9.41
CA PRO A 194 -12.23 12.40 10.07
C PRO A 194 -12.75 11.07 9.49
N ALA A 195 -11.83 10.15 9.22
CA ALA A 195 -12.15 8.79 8.81
C ALA A 195 -12.96 8.06 9.89
N LYS A 196 -13.88 7.17 9.47
CA LYS A 196 -14.72 6.38 10.40
C LYS A 196 -13.90 5.42 11.28
N PHE A 197 -12.74 4.98 10.80
CA PHE A 197 -11.77 4.20 11.55
C PHE A 197 -10.34 4.60 11.16
N SER A 198 -9.36 4.23 11.98
CA SER A 198 -7.97 4.68 11.83
C SER A 198 -7.21 3.91 10.75
N VAL A 199 -6.19 4.56 10.17
CA VAL A 199 -5.23 3.96 9.23
C VAL A 199 -4.55 2.71 9.82
N GLN A 200 -4.33 2.69 11.15
CA GLN A 200 -3.79 1.51 11.82
C GLN A 200 -4.71 0.28 11.68
N VAL A 201 -6.03 0.45 11.84
CA VAL A 201 -7.00 -0.65 11.67
C VAL A 201 -6.99 -1.12 10.22
N PHE A 202 -6.86 -0.21 9.26
CA PHE A 202 -6.72 -0.55 7.85
C PHE A 202 -5.46 -1.39 7.58
N PHE A 203 -4.31 -1.01 8.12
CA PHE A 203 -3.08 -1.81 7.96
C PHE A 203 -3.13 -3.17 8.66
N VAL A 204 -3.83 -3.29 9.79
CA VAL A 204 -4.11 -4.60 10.41
C VAL A 204 -5.01 -5.44 9.50
N PHE A 205 -6.00 -4.84 8.84
CA PHE A 205 -6.82 -5.52 7.84
C PHE A 205 -5.97 -6.03 6.66
N LEU A 206 -5.03 -5.23 6.13
CA LEU A 206 -4.11 -5.68 5.08
C LEU A 206 -3.23 -6.86 5.56
N SER A 207 -2.74 -6.80 6.79
CA SER A 207 -1.97 -7.90 7.39
C SER A 207 -2.81 -9.18 7.49
N ALA A 208 -4.07 -9.07 7.90
CA ALA A 208 -4.99 -10.21 7.91
C ALA A 208 -5.23 -10.79 6.51
N MET A 209 -5.36 -9.93 5.48
CA MET A 209 -5.45 -10.39 4.08
C MET A 209 -4.19 -11.15 3.66
N MET A 210 -2.99 -10.67 3.99
CA MET A 210 -1.74 -11.38 3.71
C MET A 210 -1.67 -12.76 4.39
N VAL A 211 -2.22 -12.90 5.60
CA VAL A 211 -2.33 -14.18 6.29
C VAL A 211 -3.29 -15.13 5.57
N VAL A 212 -4.40 -14.63 5.04
CA VAL A 212 -5.36 -15.45 4.27
C VAL A 212 -4.71 -16.03 3.02
N CYS A 213 -3.76 -15.33 2.41
CA CYS A 213 -3.03 -15.81 1.23
C CYS A 213 -2.06 -16.97 1.52
N LEU A 214 -1.77 -17.24 2.79
CA LEU A 214 -0.92 -18.36 3.23
C LEU A 214 -1.67 -19.72 3.23
N VAL A 215 -3.01 -19.68 3.26
CA VAL A 215 -3.92 -20.83 3.38
C VAL A 215 -4.22 -21.44 2.01
#